data_AF-A0A662EHJ5-F1
#
_entry.id   AF-A0A662EHJ5-F1
#
_cell.length_a   1.000
_cell.length_b   1.000
_cell.length_c   1.000
_cell.angle_alpha   90.00
_cell.angle_beta   90.00
_cell.angle_gamma   90.00
#
_symmetry.space_group_name_H-M   'P 1'
#
loop_
_entity.id
_entity.type
_entity.pdbx_description
1 polymer ?
#
loop_
_entity_poly.entity_id
_entity_poly.type
_entity_poly.pdbx_seq_one_letter_code
_entity_poly.pdbx_strand_id
1 'polypeptide(L)'
;MGRFALVFVVVLGATAAIPFVAAAEERPRDPLIHGLASFLVPGLGQYLNGEPDKALVHFLVAVAIPTAGYYLAVLTVNPFLAYAIPLLQLGWHVYSALDAYNVAQAYNEAHGFSSLNLGLKLGG
;
A
#
# COMPACT_ATOMS: atom_id res chain seq x y z
N MET A 1 26.37 1.70 14.50
CA MET A 1 26.07 0.75 13.40
C MET A 1 25.11 -0.38 13.81
N GLY A 2 25.19 -0.97 15.01
CA GLY A 2 24.32 -2.09 15.41
C GLY A 2 22.81 -1.82 15.51
N ARG A 3 22.39 -0.57 15.79
CA ARG A 3 20.96 -0.23 15.97
C ARG A 3 20.15 -0.25 14.66
N PHE A 4 20.75 0.21 13.57
CA PHE A 4 20.09 0.23 12.25
C PHE A 4 20.02 -1.17 11.64
N ALA A 5 21.06 -1.99 11.82
CA ALA A 5 21.04 -3.39 11.41
C ALA A 5 19.99 -4.19 12.20
N LEU A 6 19.85 -3.94 13.50
CA LEU A 6 18.82 -4.57 14.33
C LEU A 6 17.41 -4.19 13.86
N VAL A 7 17.15 -2.91 13.56
CA VAL A 7 15.85 -2.46 13.03
C VAL A 7 15.58 -3.08 11.66
N PHE A 8 16.57 -3.16 10.78
CA PHE A 8 16.42 -3.77 9.46
C PHE A 8 16.09 -5.28 9.56
N VAL A 9 16.74 -5.99 10.48
CA VAL A 9 16.49 -7.40 10.77
C VAL A 9 15.14 -7.61 11.47
N VAL A 10 14.70 -6.68 12.34
CA VAL A 10 13.38 -6.74 12.98
C VAL A 10 12.27 -6.47 11.96
N VAL A 11 12.46 -5.53 11.04
CA VAL A 11 11.50 -5.24 9.96
C VAL A 11 11.41 -6.42 8.98
N LEU A 12 12.55 -6.98 8.54
CA LEU A 12 12.57 -8.18 7.69
C LEU A 12 12.08 -9.45 8.40
N GLY A 13 12.36 -9.58 9.70
CA GLY A 13 11.93 -10.70 10.53
C GLY A 13 10.43 -10.65 10.86
N ALA A 14 9.88 -9.46 11.05
CA ALA A 14 8.44 -9.26 11.24
C ALA A 14 7.63 -9.56 9.97
N THR A 15 8.21 -9.39 8.77
CA THR A 15 7.55 -9.73 7.50
C THR A 15 7.64 -11.21 7.13
N ALA A 16 8.60 -11.97 7.68
CA ALA A 16 8.81 -13.38 7.35
C ALA A 16 7.90 -14.35 8.13
N ALA A 17 7.18 -13.89 9.14
CA ALA A 17 6.57 -14.77 10.14
C ALA A 17 5.04 -14.75 10.20
N ILE A 18 4.31 -14.19 9.22
CA ILE A 18 2.85 -14.19 9.31
C ILE A 18 2.14 -14.73 8.08
N PRO A 19 1.74 -16.03 8.09
CA PRO A 19 0.74 -16.52 7.17
C PRO A 19 -0.63 -15.99 7.61
N PHE A 20 -0.97 -14.76 7.22
CA PHE A 20 -2.34 -14.27 7.34
C PHE A 20 -3.13 -14.72 6.12
N VAL A 21 -3.63 -15.96 6.16
CA VAL A 21 -4.73 -16.38 5.29
C VAL A 21 -6.00 -15.74 5.85
N ALA A 22 -6.26 -14.50 5.47
CA ALA A 22 -7.56 -13.89 5.68
C ALA A 22 -8.51 -14.55 4.68
N ALA A 23 -9.46 -15.35 5.18
CA ALA A 23 -10.59 -15.80 4.38
C ALA A 23 -11.33 -14.55 3.89
N ALA A 24 -11.20 -14.23 2.60
CA ALA A 24 -11.86 -13.10 2.00
C ALA A 24 -13.37 -13.38 2.00
N GLU A 25 -14.11 -12.62 2.82
CA GLU A 25 -15.56 -12.68 2.81
C GLU A 25 -16.09 -12.00 1.55
N GLU A 26 -16.97 -12.69 0.79
CA GLU A 26 -17.58 -12.12 -0.42
C GLU A 26 -18.57 -11.02 -0.04
N ARG A 27 -18.07 -9.79 0.10
CA ARG A 27 -18.88 -8.60 0.37
C ARG A 27 -18.54 -7.49 -0.62
N PRO A 28 -19.48 -6.55 -0.87
CA PRO A 28 -19.17 -5.35 -1.63
C PRO A 28 -17.97 -4.63 -1.01
N ARG A 29 -17.02 -4.23 -1.84
CA ARG A 29 -15.84 -3.46 -1.42
C ARG A 29 -16.11 -1.98 -1.67
N ASP A 30 -15.66 -1.08 -0.81
CA ASP A 30 -15.71 0.35 -1.10
C ASP A 30 -14.36 0.76 -1.73
N PRO A 31 -14.32 1.08 -3.04
CA PRO A 31 -13.06 1.42 -3.70
C PRO A 31 -12.37 2.64 -3.09
N LEU A 32 -13.13 3.61 -2.56
CA LEU A 32 -12.56 4.80 -1.93
C LEU A 32 -11.90 4.45 -0.61
N ILE A 33 -12.50 3.58 0.21
CA ILE A 33 -11.87 3.13 1.46
C ILE A 33 -10.56 2.39 1.17
N HIS A 34 -10.56 1.51 0.17
CA HIS A 34 -9.37 0.74 -0.19
C HIS A 34 -8.27 1.65 -0.77
N GLY A 35 -8.64 2.58 -1.64
CA GLY A 35 -7.71 3.57 -2.19
C GLY A 35 -7.12 4.48 -1.13
N LEU A 36 -7.95 5.08 -0.26
CA LEU A 36 -7.50 5.96 0.82
C LEU A 36 -6.63 5.23 1.84
N ALA A 37 -6.99 3.99 2.18
CA ALA A 37 -6.19 3.15 3.06
C ALA A 37 -4.77 2.96 2.49
N SER A 38 -4.66 2.65 1.19
CA SER A 38 -3.35 2.47 0.53
C SER A 38 -2.61 3.78 0.27
N PHE A 39 -3.32 4.91 0.15
CA PHE A 39 -2.70 6.23 0.09
C PHE A 39 -2.04 6.59 1.43
N LEU A 40 -2.68 6.29 2.56
CA LEU A 40 -2.12 6.57 3.89
C LEU A 40 -0.99 5.60 4.22
N VAL A 41 -1.22 4.31 3.96
CA VAL A 41 -0.26 3.23 4.21
C VAL A 41 -0.20 2.36 2.96
N PRO A 42 0.82 2.52 2.10
CA PRO A 42 0.98 1.70 0.91
C PRO A 42 0.93 0.22 1.25
N GLY A 43 0.09 -0.51 0.53
CA GLY A 43 -0.20 -1.92 0.76
C GLY A 43 -1.46 -2.20 1.58
N LEU A 44 -1.94 -1.25 2.39
CA LEU A 44 -3.11 -1.50 3.24
C LEU A 44 -4.38 -1.75 2.42
N GLY A 45 -4.61 -1.01 1.33
CA GLY A 45 -5.75 -1.25 0.45
C GLY A 45 -5.70 -2.59 -0.28
N GLN A 46 -4.50 -3.03 -0.68
CA GLN A 46 -4.26 -4.36 -1.26
C GLN A 46 -4.54 -5.47 -0.24
N TYR A 47 -4.16 -5.25 1.02
CA TYR A 47 -4.47 -6.18 2.10
C TYR A 47 -5.99 -6.30 2.31
N LEU A 48 -6.71 -5.17 2.31
CA LEU A 48 -8.17 -5.15 2.35
C LEU A 48 -8.81 -5.81 1.12
N ASN A 49 -8.14 -5.80 -0.02
CA ASN A 49 -8.56 -6.51 -1.23
C ASN A 49 -8.32 -8.04 -1.18
N GLY A 50 -7.70 -8.55 -0.11
CA GLY A 50 -7.32 -9.96 -0.01
C GLY A 50 -6.08 -10.31 -0.85
N GLU A 51 -5.25 -9.33 -1.19
CA GLU A 51 -3.99 -9.51 -1.93
C GLU A 51 -2.78 -9.25 -1.00
N PRO A 52 -2.50 -10.12 -0.01
CA PRO A 52 -1.47 -9.88 1.00
C PRO A 52 -0.05 -9.82 0.42
N ASP A 53 0.25 -10.61 -0.61
CA ASP A 53 1.56 -10.58 -1.28
C ASP A 53 1.80 -9.22 -1.95
N LYS A 54 0.77 -8.69 -2.62
CA LYS A 54 0.80 -7.38 -3.25
C LYS A 54 0.87 -6.26 -2.21
N ALA A 55 0.13 -6.41 -1.11
CA ALA A 55 0.19 -5.49 0.02
C ALA A 55 1.61 -5.37 0.58
N LEU A 56 2.28 -6.50 0.79
CA LEU A 56 3.64 -6.53 1.29
C LEU A 56 4.60 -5.81 0.32
N VAL A 57 4.50 -6.07 -0.99
CA VAL A 57 5.34 -5.38 -1.99
C VAL A 57 5.15 -3.86 -1.93
N HIS A 58 3.91 -3.39 -1.90
CA HIS A 58 3.61 -1.96 -1.84
C HIS A 58 4.17 -1.30 -0.57
N PHE A 59 4.03 -1.99 0.57
CA PHE A 59 4.59 -1.53 1.83
C PHE A 59 6.13 -1.50 1.83
N LEU A 60 6.77 -2.57 1.36
CA LEU A 60 8.22 -2.67 1.32
C LEU A 60 8.85 -1.61 0.42
N VAL A 61 8.25 -1.31 -0.73
CA VAL A 61 8.73 -0.23 -1.61
C VAL A 61 8.58 1.14 -0.92
N ALA A 62 7.47 1.37 -0.21
CA ALA A 62 7.26 2.62 0.54
C ALA A 62 8.28 2.82 1.67
N VAL A 63 8.77 1.74 2.28
CA VAL A 63 9.88 1.78 3.26
C VAL A 63 11.23 1.92 2.57
N ALA A 64 11.41 1.28 1.40
CA ALA A 64 12.66 1.29 0.66
C ALA A 64 13.00 2.66 0.09
N ILE A 65 12.03 3.42 -0.43
CA ILE A 65 12.26 4.76 -1.01
C ILE A 65 13.00 5.71 -0.04
N PRO A 66 12.50 6.00 1.18
CA PRO A 66 13.18 6.91 2.09
C PRO A 66 14.47 6.30 2.63
N THR A 67 14.52 4.98 2.83
CA THR A 67 15.71 4.29 3.33
C THR A 67 16.87 4.37 2.33
N ALA A 68 16.63 3.95 1.08
CA ALA A 68 17.60 4.03 0.00
C ALA A 68 17.97 5.50 -0.28
N GLY A 69 16.98 6.39 -0.28
CA GLY A 69 17.18 7.82 -0.43
C GLY A 69 18.12 8.42 0.61
N TYR A 70 17.97 8.04 1.89
CA TYR A 70 18.89 8.47 2.95
C TYR A 70 20.34 8.03 2.69
N TYR A 71 20.56 6.76 2.36
CA TYR A 71 21.92 6.27 2.07
C TYR A 71 22.52 6.93 0.82
N LEU A 72 21.72 7.14 -0.23
CA LEU A 72 22.13 7.88 -1.42
C LEU A 72 22.52 9.32 -1.09
N ALA A 73 21.76 10.01 -0.23
CA ALA A 73 22.06 11.38 0.18
C ALA A 73 23.38 11.46 0.97
N VAL A 74 23.63 10.50 1.87
CA VAL A 74 24.89 10.42 2.64
C VAL A 74 26.10 10.17 1.74
N LEU A 75 25.96 9.29 0.73
CA LEU A 75 27.07 8.89 -0.14
C LEU A 75 27.43 9.93 -1.19
N THR A 76 26.43 10.66 -1.71
CA THR A 76 26.63 11.55 -2.87
C THR A 76 26.65 13.03 -2.52
N VAL A 77 26.17 13.41 -1.33
CA VAL A 77 26.00 14.81 -0.90
C VAL A 77 25.22 15.63 -1.94
N ASN A 78 24.28 14.99 -2.64
CA ASN A 78 23.52 15.62 -3.71
C ASN A 78 22.25 16.32 -3.15
N PRO A 79 22.15 17.66 -3.22
CA PRO A 79 21.01 18.40 -2.69
C PRO A 79 19.70 18.13 -3.44
N PHE A 80 19.76 17.66 -4.69
CA PHE A 80 18.56 17.31 -5.47
C PHE A 80 17.75 16.17 -4.83
N LEU A 81 18.41 15.28 -4.09
CA LEU A 81 17.76 14.14 -3.43
C LEU A 81 16.76 14.58 -2.36
N ALA A 82 16.96 15.75 -1.74
CA ALA A 82 16.02 16.32 -0.77
C ALA A 82 14.64 16.61 -1.38
N TYR A 83 14.55 16.81 -2.69
CA TYR A 83 13.30 17.03 -3.42
C TYR A 83 12.83 15.76 -4.12
N ALA A 84 13.75 14.99 -4.70
CA ALA A 84 13.41 13.79 -5.46
C ALA A 84 12.80 12.69 -4.59
N ILE A 85 13.32 12.47 -3.37
CA ILE A 85 12.85 11.38 -2.49
C ILE A 85 11.41 11.63 -2.03
N PRO A 86 11.02 12.81 -1.49
CA PRO A 86 9.63 13.07 -1.13
C PRO A 86 8.66 12.97 -2.32
N LEU A 87 9.06 13.44 -3.51
CA LEU A 87 8.24 13.32 -4.72
C LEU A 87 8.04 11.87 -5.14
N LEU A 88 9.11 11.06 -5.09
CA LEU A 88 9.03 9.63 -5.37
C LEU A 88 8.15 8.91 -4.33
N GLN A 89 8.27 9.27 -3.05
CA GLN A 89 7.42 8.75 -1.98
C GLN A 89 5.95 9.06 -2.25
N LEU A 90 5.64 10.33 -2.52
CA LEU A 90 4.27 10.75 -2.82
C LEU A 90 3.72 10.03 -4.05
N GLY A 91 4.51 9.93 -5.13
CA GLY A 91 4.14 9.20 -6.33
C GLY A 91 3.83 7.73 -6.04
N TRP A 92 4.60 7.08 -5.17
CA TRP A 92 4.34 5.71 -4.76
C TRP A 92 3.05 5.55 -3.95
N HIS A 93 2.77 6.47 -3.02
CA HIS A 93 1.51 6.48 -2.27
C HIS A 93 0.29 6.65 -3.19
N VAL A 94 0.37 7.55 -4.17
CA VAL A 94 -0.70 7.73 -5.18
C VAL A 94 -0.87 6.48 -6.03
N TYR A 95 0.23 5.90 -6.53
CA TYR A 95 0.16 4.66 -7.31
C TYR A 95 -0.48 3.52 -6.52
N SER A 96 -0.06 3.36 -5.26
CA SER A 96 -0.59 2.34 -4.34
C SER A 96 -2.09 2.50 -4.10
N ALA A 97 -2.56 3.75 -3.96
CA ALA A 97 -3.97 4.10 -3.82
C ALA A 97 -4.79 3.73 -5.07
N LEU A 98 -4.31 4.12 -6.25
CA LEU A 98 -5.00 3.85 -7.51
C LEU A 98 -5.10 2.35 -7.78
N ASP A 99 -4.04 1.61 -7.50
CA ASP A 99 -4.05 0.15 -7.63
C ASP A 99 -5.10 -0.50 -6.72
N ALA A 100 -5.13 -0.13 -5.43
CA ALA A 100 -6.11 -0.66 -4.48
C ALA A 100 -7.55 -0.30 -4.86
N TYR A 101 -7.77 0.94 -5.34
CA TYR A 101 -9.05 1.41 -5.84
C TYR A 101 -9.52 0.58 -7.03
N ASN A 102 -8.67 0.42 -8.05
CA ASN A 102 -9.00 -0.30 -9.28
C ASN A 102 -9.31 -1.77 -9.01
N VAL A 103 -8.58 -2.43 -8.11
CA VAL A 103 -8.86 -3.82 -7.73
C VAL A 103 -10.20 -3.95 -7.00
N ALA A 104 -10.52 -3.03 -6.09
CA ALA A 104 -11.80 -3.03 -5.40
C ALA A 104 -12.98 -2.79 -6.37
N GLN A 105 -12.80 -1.87 -7.31
CA GLN A 105 -13.78 -1.60 -8.37
C GLN A 105 -13.97 -2.82 -9.28
N ALA A 106 -12.88 -3.41 -9.79
CA ALA A 106 -12.93 -4.59 -10.64
C ALA A 106 -13.59 -5.78 -9.92
N TYR A 107 -13.33 -5.96 -8.63
CA TYR A 107 -14.01 -6.96 -7.81
C TYR A 107 -15.52 -6.73 -7.77
N ASN A 108 -15.97 -5.50 -7.51
CA ASN A 108 -17.39 -5.18 -7.49
C ASN A 108 -18.09 -5.41 -8.83
N GLU A 109 -17.44 -5.00 -9.93
CA GLU A 109 -17.95 -5.20 -11.28
C GLU A 109 -18.07 -6.68 -11.62
N ALA A 110 -17.06 -7.49 -11.29
CA ALA A 110 -17.07 -8.93 -11.52
C ALA A 110 -18.15 -9.68 -10.73
N HIS A 111 -18.54 -9.17 -9.56
CA HIS A 111 -19.56 -9.78 -8.68
C HIS A 111 -20.93 -9.13 -8.81
N GLY A 112 -21.14 -8.22 -9.78
CA GLY A 112 -22.43 -7.57 -10.01
C GLY A 112 -22.84 -6.56 -8.93
N PHE A 113 -21.90 -6.13 -8.07
CA PHE A 113 -22.07 -5.04 -7.11
C PHE A 113 -21.94 -3.70 -7.84
N SER A 114 -22.83 -3.42 -8.80
CA SER A 114 -22.87 -2.13 -9.50
C SER A 114 -23.03 -0.97 -8.51
N SER A 115 -22.26 0.11 -8.71
CA SER A 115 -22.36 1.37 -7.95
C SER A 115 -23.78 1.95 -7.91
N LEU A 116 -24.63 1.59 -8.88
CA LEU A 116 -26.05 1.97 -8.94
C LEU A 116 -26.87 1.37 -7.78
N ASN A 117 -26.55 0.16 -7.34
CA ASN A 117 -27.28 -0.53 -6.25
C ASN A 117 -26.89 -0.01 -4.86
N LEU A 118 -25.66 0.50 -4.70
CA LEU A 118 -25.20 1.03 -3.42
C LEU A 118 -25.73 2.45 -3.16
N GLY A 119 -25.83 3.28 -4.20
CA GLY A 119 -26.49 4.60 -4.14
C GLY A 119 -28.00 4.51 -3.82
N LEU A 120 -28.68 3.47 -4.31
CA LEU A 120 -30.08 3.19 -3.96
C LEU A 120 -30.26 2.62 -2.55
N LYS A 121 -29.30 1.85 -2.02
CA LYS A 121 -29.37 1.27 -0.66
C LYS A 121 -29.05 2.25 0.47
N LEU A 122 -28.31 3.33 0.18
CA LEU A 122 -28.00 4.39 1.14
C LEU A 122 -28.97 5.59 1.04
N GLY A 123 -29.86 5.59 0.04
CA GLY A 123 -30.86 6.62 -0.22
C GLY A 123 -32.31 6.17 -0.02
N GLY A 124 -32.54 5.06 0.69
CA GLY A 124 -33.86 4.52 1.04
C GLY A 124 -34.11 4.52 2.54
#